data_AF-A0A944E6K1-F1
#
_entry.id   AF-A0A944E6K1-F1
#
_cell.length_a   1.000
_cell.length_b   1.000
_cell.length_c   1.000
_cell.angle_alpha   90.00
_cell.angle_beta   90.00
_cell.angle_gamma   90.00
#
_symmetry.space_group_name_H-M   'P 1'
#
loop_
_entity.id
_entity.type
_entity.pdbx_description
1 polymer ?
#
loop_
_entity_poly.entity_id
_entity_poly.type
_entity_poly.pdbx_seq_one_letter_code
_entity_poly.pdbx_strand_id
1 'polypeptide(L)'
;MSELYDRETLVTAVGESTGWADLMRRLGVKASGGRRRVLQEKVAGHGIDTSHFKQRSPWRKYPDDAIAAAVGSSTTLREVVQKLGAPPATGTISHIRRRILAAGIDVSHFPGLNRPQPDLPFSGEQLKVAAASATSVRAVARNLGVPDDSRSRAALRRMLNEVGVDTTRFGNGRLVLPEGSLREAVVNATSFAEVMRKLGLPVNDTNHRRVRRRVAQLKLDTCHFTRKPWGTIPVAEPKRVAGEVLQVRPEGAPRESRQRLHRALGEIGVPYRCARCGNEGEWLGEPMTLQIDHINGDWLDNRAENLRYLCPNCHSLTETWCRGGRRRTERLTAG
;
A
#
# COMPACT_ATOMS: atom_id res chain seq x y z
N MET A 1 -27.40 24.40 -16.00
CA MET A 1 -27.05 23.22 -15.16
C MET A 1 -28.08 22.95 -14.04
N SER A 2 -29.04 23.84 -13.75
CA SER A 2 -30.06 23.65 -12.70
C SER A 2 -31.28 22.84 -13.16
N GLU A 3 -31.73 23.04 -14.41
CA GLU A 3 -33.00 22.49 -14.93
C GLU A 3 -33.09 20.95 -14.96
N LEU A 4 -31.95 20.25 -14.95
CA LEU A 4 -31.89 18.78 -14.98
C LEU A 4 -32.26 18.11 -13.64
N TYR A 5 -32.24 18.87 -12.54
CA TYR A 5 -32.55 18.37 -11.20
C TYR A 5 -33.78 19.05 -10.59
N ASP A 6 -34.54 19.77 -11.39
CA ASP A 6 -35.77 20.39 -10.94
C ASP A 6 -36.82 19.33 -10.61
N ARG A 7 -37.66 19.63 -9.61
CA ARG A 7 -38.59 18.67 -9.03
C ARG A 7 -39.57 18.10 -10.08
N GLU A 8 -40.08 18.94 -10.97
CA GLU A 8 -41.04 18.54 -12.01
C GLU A 8 -40.42 17.59 -13.04
N THR A 9 -39.20 17.90 -13.49
CA THR A 9 -38.41 17.04 -14.39
C THR A 9 -38.12 15.69 -13.74
N LEU A 10 -37.73 15.68 -12.46
CA LEU A 10 -37.43 14.45 -11.73
C LEU A 10 -38.68 13.60 -11.46
N VAL A 11 -39.82 14.20 -11.12
CA VAL A 11 -41.08 13.46 -10.89
C VAL A 11 -41.51 12.76 -12.17
N THR A 12 -41.51 13.48 -13.30
CA THR A 12 -41.87 12.94 -14.61
C THR A 12 -40.91 11.81 -15.03
N ALA A 13 -39.61 12.08 -14.94
CA ALA A 13 -38.60 11.11 -15.34
C ALA A 13 -38.57 9.87 -14.43
N VAL A 14 -38.84 10.01 -13.13
CA VAL A 14 -38.96 8.88 -12.19
C VAL A 14 -40.23 8.07 -12.46
N GLY A 15 -41.36 8.71 -12.75
CA GLY A 15 -42.61 8.02 -13.07
C GLY A 15 -42.49 7.10 -14.30
N GLU A 16 -41.77 7.55 -15.33
CA GLU A 16 -41.55 6.78 -16.57
C GLU A 16 -40.38 5.80 -16.51
N SER A 17 -39.57 5.87 -15.44
CA SER A 17 -38.37 5.06 -15.30
C SER A 17 -38.66 3.76 -14.56
N THR A 18 -38.03 2.68 -15.04
CA THR A 18 -38.08 1.37 -14.37
C THR A 18 -36.92 1.14 -13.39
N GLY A 19 -35.97 2.09 -13.31
CA GLY A 19 -34.85 2.07 -12.39
C GLY A 19 -33.80 3.17 -12.62
N TRP A 20 -32.81 3.26 -11.74
CA TRP A 20 -31.80 4.34 -11.73
C TRP A 20 -30.98 4.49 -13.02
N ALA A 21 -30.70 3.39 -13.73
CA ALA A 21 -29.95 3.44 -14.99
C ALA A 21 -30.80 3.95 -16.16
N ASP A 22 -32.10 3.68 -16.12
CA ASP A 22 -33.08 4.16 -17.09
C ASP A 22 -33.33 5.67 -16.89
N LEU A 23 -33.48 6.08 -15.62
CA LEU A 23 -33.58 7.48 -15.22
C LEU A 23 -32.37 8.30 -15.70
N MET A 24 -31.14 7.82 -15.45
CA MET A 24 -29.93 8.52 -15.92
C MET A 24 -29.87 8.62 -17.45
N ARG A 25 -30.36 7.62 -18.19
CA ARG A 25 -30.40 7.65 -19.66
C ARG A 25 -31.41 8.67 -20.17
N ARG A 26 -32.60 8.72 -19.58
CA ARG A 26 -33.67 9.68 -19.90
C ARG A 26 -33.26 11.12 -19.62
N LEU A 27 -32.54 11.34 -18.52
CA LEU A 27 -31.98 12.65 -18.16
C LEU A 27 -30.72 13.02 -18.97
N GLY A 28 -30.27 12.19 -19.91
CA GLY A 28 -29.06 12.43 -20.70
C GLY A 28 -27.75 12.40 -19.90
N VAL A 29 -27.78 11.86 -18.67
CA VAL A 29 -26.63 11.84 -17.76
C VAL A 29 -25.78 10.59 -18.00
N LYS A 30 -24.49 10.78 -18.31
CA LYS A 30 -23.54 9.68 -18.44
C LYS A 30 -23.48 8.83 -17.16
N ALA A 31 -23.77 7.54 -17.30
CA ALA A 31 -23.82 6.59 -16.19
C ALA A 31 -22.47 6.51 -15.45
N SER A 32 -22.44 6.99 -14.20
CA SER A 32 -21.30 6.83 -13.30
C SER A 32 -21.78 6.68 -11.85
N GLY A 33 -21.02 5.96 -11.01
CA GLY A 33 -21.40 5.72 -9.61
C GLY A 33 -21.55 7.00 -8.80
N GLY A 34 -20.69 8.00 -9.05
CA GLY A 34 -20.78 9.32 -8.40
C GLY A 34 -22.02 10.10 -8.82
N ARG A 35 -22.33 10.15 -10.12
CA ARG A 35 -23.52 10.88 -10.63
C ARG A 35 -24.82 10.21 -10.20
N ARG A 36 -24.85 8.88 -10.16
CA ARG A 36 -25.98 8.12 -9.59
C ARG A 36 -26.24 8.52 -8.14
N ARG A 37 -25.19 8.67 -7.32
CA ARG A 37 -25.34 9.05 -5.91
C ARG A 37 -25.89 10.47 -5.74
N VAL A 38 -25.42 11.43 -6.54
CA VAL A 38 -25.95 12.80 -6.54
C VAL A 38 -27.43 12.81 -6.93
N LEU A 39 -27.80 12.03 -7.95
CA LEU A 39 -29.20 11.91 -8.39
C LEU A 39 -30.08 11.27 -7.30
N GLN A 40 -29.58 10.25 -6.59
CA GLN A 40 -30.27 9.64 -5.45
C GLN A 40 -30.48 10.64 -4.31
N GLU A 41 -29.46 11.44 -3.97
CA GLU A 41 -29.55 12.49 -2.95
C GLU A 41 -30.58 13.57 -3.33
N LYS A 42 -30.65 13.96 -4.61
CA LYS A 42 -31.63 14.93 -5.11
C LYS A 42 -33.06 14.39 -5.11
N VAL A 43 -33.27 13.18 -5.63
CA VAL A 43 -34.60 12.53 -5.66
C VAL A 43 -35.13 12.31 -4.23
N ALA A 44 -34.26 11.87 -3.30
CA ALA A 44 -34.62 11.74 -1.89
C ALA A 44 -34.90 13.10 -1.24
N GLY A 45 -34.10 14.14 -1.54
CA GLY A 45 -34.30 15.50 -1.06
C GLY A 45 -35.61 16.15 -1.53
N HIS A 46 -36.14 15.72 -2.68
CA HIS A 46 -37.44 16.16 -3.20
C HIS A 46 -38.63 15.28 -2.77
N GLY A 47 -38.38 14.23 -1.97
CA GLY A 47 -39.43 13.33 -1.45
C GLY A 47 -40.15 12.53 -2.53
N ILE A 48 -39.51 12.26 -3.67
CA ILE A 48 -40.12 11.55 -4.79
C ILE A 48 -40.09 10.05 -4.52
N ASP A 49 -41.22 9.36 -4.67
CA ASP A 49 -41.29 7.92 -4.47
C ASP A 49 -40.53 7.17 -5.58
N THR A 50 -39.68 6.23 -5.15
CA THR A 50 -38.92 5.33 -6.04
C THR A 50 -39.16 3.87 -5.70
N SER A 51 -40.20 3.56 -4.92
CA SER A 51 -40.53 2.21 -4.50
C SER A 51 -40.84 1.26 -5.67
N HIS A 52 -41.41 1.79 -6.76
CA HIS A 52 -41.69 1.06 -8.00
C HIS A 52 -40.45 0.76 -8.84
N PHE A 53 -39.31 1.42 -8.56
CA PHE A 53 -38.05 1.03 -9.18
C PHE A 53 -37.75 -0.38 -8.71
N LYS A 54 -37.83 -1.33 -9.65
CA LYS A 54 -37.49 -2.73 -9.37
C LYS A 54 -36.15 -2.73 -8.65
N GLN A 55 -36.16 -3.14 -7.38
CA GLN A 55 -34.97 -3.47 -6.60
C GLN A 55 -34.32 -4.67 -7.29
N ARG A 56 -33.67 -4.41 -8.42
CA ARG A 56 -32.80 -5.37 -9.06
C ARG A 56 -31.71 -5.60 -8.04
N SER A 57 -31.75 -6.76 -7.39
CA SER A 57 -30.59 -7.31 -6.70
C SER A 57 -29.40 -7.05 -7.63
N PRO A 58 -28.39 -6.24 -7.25
CA PRO A 58 -27.56 -5.56 -8.25
C PRO A 58 -26.64 -6.50 -9.07
N TRP A 59 -26.75 -7.81 -8.88
CA TRP A 59 -25.78 -8.79 -9.32
C TRP A 59 -26.48 -10.01 -9.91
N ARG A 60 -26.82 -9.95 -11.20
CA ARG A 60 -27.23 -11.10 -12.02
C ARG A 60 -26.15 -12.19 -12.14
N LYS A 61 -24.93 -11.94 -11.65
CA LYS A 61 -23.79 -12.81 -11.90
C LYS A 61 -23.93 -14.17 -11.22
N TYR A 62 -24.55 -14.23 -10.04
CA TYR A 62 -24.73 -15.47 -9.25
C TYR A 62 -26.13 -15.48 -8.60
N PRO A 63 -27.15 -16.04 -9.26
CA PRO A 63 -28.47 -16.19 -8.65
C PRO A 63 -28.43 -17.30 -7.58
N ASP A 64 -29.32 -17.24 -6.56
CA ASP A 64 -29.25 -18.12 -5.37
C ASP A 64 -29.46 -19.60 -5.72
N ASP A 65 -30.29 -19.87 -6.73
CA ASP A 65 -30.50 -21.19 -7.34
C ASP A 65 -29.20 -21.76 -7.94
N ALA A 66 -28.45 -20.96 -8.69
CA ALA A 66 -27.16 -21.38 -9.25
C ALA A 66 -26.12 -21.59 -8.15
N ILE A 67 -26.14 -20.79 -7.08
CA ILE A 67 -25.27 -20.99 -5.91
C ILE A 67 -25.63 -22.30 -5.22
N ALA A 68 -26.92 -22.59 -5.02
CA ALA A 68 -27.38 -23.83 -4.40
C ALA A 68 -26.98 -25.07 -5.22
N ALA A 69 -27.17 -25.03 -6.54
CA ALA A 69 -26.76 -26.12 -7.44
C ALA A 69 -25.23 -26.32 -7.44
N ALA A 70 -24.46 -25.23 -7.43
CA ALA A 70 -23.01 -25.30 -7.33
C ALA A 70 -22.55 -25.86 -5.97
N VAL A 71 -23.21 -25.48 -4.87
CA VAL A 71 -22.92 -26.00 -3.52
C VAL A 71 -23.23 -27.49 -3.41
N GLY A 72 -24.39 -27.94 -3.90
CA GLY A 72 -24.80 -29.35 -3.83
C GLY A 72 -23.87 -30.30 -4.60
N SER A 73 -23.19 -29.80 -5.62
CA SER A 73 -22.26 -30.60 -6.43
C SER A 73 -20.78 -30.37 -6.09
N SER A 74 -20.46 -29.56 -5.09
CA SER A 74 -19.08 -29.20 -4.73
C SER A 74 -18.75 -29.58 -3.29
N THR A 75 -17.45 -29.72 -3.02
CA THR A 75 -16.92 -30.01 -1.68
C THR A 75 -16.14 -28.82 -1.10
N THR A 76 -15.78 -27.85 -1.93
CA THR A 76 -15.05 -26.64 -1.52
C THR A 76 -15.66 -25.37 -2.09
N LEU A 77 -15.56 -24.25 -1.36
CA LEU A 77 -16.00 -22.94 -1.87
C LEU A 77 -15.23 -22.51 -3.13
N ARG A 78 -14.02 -23.03 -3.30
CA ARG A 78 -13.20 -22.77 -4.49
C ARG A 78 -13.85 -23.40 -5.72
N GLU A 79 -14.33 -24.65 -5.62
CA GLU A 79 -15.09 -25.33 -6.67
C GLU A 79 -16.42 -24.64 -6.95
N VAL A 80 -17.15 -24.23 -5.91
CA VAL A 80 -18.41 -23.47 -6.07
C VAL A 80 -18.17 -22.24 -6.94
N VAL A 81 -17.14 -21.45 -6.62
CA VAL A 81 -16.79 -20.24 -7.37
C VAL A 81 -16.36 -20.57 -8.81
N GLN A 82 -15.62 -21.66 -9.02
CA GLN A 82 -15.25 -22.12 -10.37
C GLN A 82 -16.46 -22.56 -11.20
N LYS A 83 -17.39 -23.33 -10.62
CA LYS A 83 -18.63 -23.77 -11.28
C LYS A 83 -19.58 -22.61 -11.60
N LEU A 84 -19.54 -21.57 -10.78
CA LEU A 84 -20.22 -20.30 -11.07
C LEU A 84 -19.50 -19.46 -12.15
N GLY A 85 -18.44 -19.98 -12.79
CA GLY A 85 -17.71 -19.29 -13.86
C GLY A 85 -16.89 -18.11 -13.38
N ALA A 86 -16.45 -18.14 -12.11
CA ALA A 86 -15.77 -17.03 -11.47
C ALA A 86 -14.32 -17.39 -11.10
N PRO A 87 -13.38 -16.42 -11.15
CA PRO A 87 -12.04 -16.66 -10.68
C PRO A 87 -12.06 -16.86 -9.15
N PRO A 88 -11.33 -17.86 -8.61
CA PRO A 88 -11.28 -18.17 -7.18
C PRO A 88 -10.44 -17.16 -6.38
N ALA A 89 -10.77 -15.89 -6.46
CA ALA A 89 -10.17 -14.83 -5.66
C ALA A 89 -10.79 -14.79 -4.25
N THR A 90 -10.00 -14.40 -3.24
CA THR A 90 -10.42 -14.33 -1.84
C THR A 90 -11.67 -13.47 -1.64
N GLY A 91 -11.79 -12.36 -2.39
CA GLY A 91 -12.97 -11.48 -2.35
C GLY A 91 -14.24 -12.15 -2.88
N THR A 92 -14.14 -12.86 -4.02
CA THR A 92 -15.24 -13.60 -4.63
C THR A 92 -15.71 -14.73 -3.73
N ILE A 93 -14.78 -15.51 -3.18
CA ILE A 93 -15.06 -16.59 -2.24
C ILE A 93 -15.78 -16.03 -1.00
N SER A 94 -15.30 -14.91 -0.44
CA SER A 94 -15.92 -14.25 0.71
C SER A 94 -17.32 -13.69 0.40
N HIS A 95 -17.55 -13.26 -0.84
CA HIS A 95 -18.85 -12.79 -1.30
C HIS A 95 -19.85 -13.93 -1.43
N ILE A 96 -19.48 -15.01 -2.14
CA ILE A 96 -20.33 -16.21 -2.30
C ILE A 96 -20.62 -16.86 -0.94
N ARG A 97 -19.63 -16.94 -0.03
CA ARG A 97 -19.87 -17.43 1.33
C ARG A 97 -20.96 -16.65 2.07
N ARG A 98 -20.95 -15.31 1.99
CA ARG A 98 -22.01 -14.49 2.60
C ARG A 98 -23.38 -14.73 1.96
N ARG A 99 -23.42 -15.01 0.65
CA ARG A 99 -24.66 -15.34 -0.06
C ARG A 99 -25.22 -16.69 0.38
N ILE A 100 -24.39 -17.72 0.48
CA ILE A 100 -24.79 -19.03 0.99
C ILE A 100 -25.43 -18.91 2.38
N LEU A 101 -24.78 -18.18 3.29
CA LEU A 101 -25.30 -17.95 4.64
C LEU A 101 -26.61 -17.16 4.64
N ALA A 102 -26.73 -16.12 3.81
CA ALA A 102 -27.94 -15.30 3.73
C ALA A 102 -29.13 -16.05 3.10
N ALA A 103 -28.86 -16.98 2.17
CA ALA A 103 -29.86 -17.81 1.52
C ALA A 103 -30.19 -19.09 2.31
N GLY A 104 -29.52 -19.35 3.43
CA GLY A 104 -29.75 -20.55 4.25
C GLY A 104 -29.38 -21.88 3.54
N ILE A 105 -28.46 -21.84 2.58
CA ILE A 105 -28.06 -23.02 1.81
C ILE A 105 -27.18 -23.91 2.69
N ASP A 106 -27.50 -25.21 2.78
CA ASP A 106 -26.71 -26.15 3.56
C ASP A 106 -25.31 -26.37 2.95
N VAL A 107 -24.30 -26.25 3.81
CA VAL A 107 -22.87 -26.48 3.50
C VAL A 107 -22.23 -27.39 4.54
N SER A 108 -23.04 -28.18 5.27
CA SER A 108 -22.59 -29.14 6.28
C SER A 108 -21.49 -30.07 5.76
N HIS A 109 -21.59 -30.50 4.50
CA HIS A 109 -20.66 -31.40 3.82
C HIS A 109 -19.31 -30.78 3.42
N PHE A 110 -19.10 -29.47 3.58
CA PHE A 110 -17.83 -28.83 3.22
C PHE A 110 -16.80 -29.00 4.36
N PRO A 111 -15.78 -29.87 4.23
CA PRO A 111 -14.88 -30.24 5.32
C PRO A 111 -14.04 -29.06 5.85
N GLY A 112 -13.75 -28.07 5.00
CA GLY A 112 -12.97 -26.89 5.37
C GLY A 112 -13.78 -25.74 5.99
N LEU A 113 -15.11 -25.72 5.79
CA LEU A 113 -15.99 -24.66 6.28
C LEU A 113 -16.47 -24.93 7.71
N ASN A 114 -16.69 -26.20 8.03
CA ASN A 114 -17.18 -26.65 9.34
C ASN A 114 -16.07 -27.25 10.22
N ARG A 115 -14.80 -26.99 9.90
CA ARG A 115 -13.71 -27.48 10.75
C ARG A 115 -13.86 -26.84 12.13
N PRO A 116 -14.09 -27.62 13.20
CA PRO A 116 -14.24 -27.07 14.54
C PRO A 116 -12.97 -26.26 14.88
N GLN A 117 -13.18 -25.08 15.45
CA GLN A 117 -12.09 -24.34 16.07
C GLN A 117 -11.50 -25.24 17.17
N PRO A 118 -10.17 -25.30 17.33
CA PRO A 118 -9.59 -26.07 18.42
C PRO A 118 -10.15 -25.54 19.73
N ASP A 119 -10.66 -26.45 20.57
CA ASP A 119 -11.01 -26.09 21.93
C ASP A 119 -9.71 -26.09 22.73
N LEU A 120 -9.32 -24.91 23.21
CA LEU A 120 -8.07 -24.78 23.95
C LEU A 120 -8.33 -25.17 25.40
N PRO A 121 -7.40 -25.87 26.07
CA PRO A 121 -7.60 -26.41 27.42
C PRO A 121 -7.41 -25.33 28.50
N PHE A 122 -8.13 -24.21 28.38
CA PHE A 122 -8.07 -23.10 29.33
C PHE A 122 -9.42 -22.85 29.99
N SER A 123 -9.43 -22.73 31.30
CA SER A 123 -10.64 -22.35 32.05
C SER A 123 -10.97 -20.86 31.84
N GLY A 124 -12.23 -20.48 32.10
CA GLY A 124 -12.66 -19.08 32.04
C GLY A 124 -11.84 -18.17 32.94
N GLU A 125 -11.43 -18.65 34.12
CA GLU A 125 -10.59 -17.90 35.06
C GLU A 125 -9.16 -17.71 34.53
N GLN A 126 -8.56 -18.74 33.94
CA GLN A 126 -7.25 -18.62 33.29
C GLN A 126 -7.28 -17.60 32.14
N LEU A 127 -8.36 -17.58 31.36
CA LEU A 127 -8.57 -16.61 30.29
C LEU A 127 -8.72 -15.18 30.82
N LYS A 128 -9.45 -14.96 31.91
CA LYS A 128 -9.60 -13.65 32.56
C LYS A 128 -8.25 -13.14 33.09
N VAL A 129 -7.50 -13.98 33.79
CA VAL A 129 -6.16 -13.61 34.33
C VAL A 129 -5.19 -13.28 33.21
N ALA A 130 -5.11 -14.13 32.19
CA ALA A 130 -4.23 -13.90 31.04
C ALA A 130 -4.64 -12.66 30.23
N ALA A 131 -5.95 -12.38 30.14
CA ALA A 131 -6.44 -11.18 29.51
C ALA A 131 -6.12 -9.94 30.36
N ALA A 132 -6.26 -9.97 31.69
CA ALA A 132 -6.08 -8.82 32.58
C ALA A 132 -4.74 -8.10 32.34
N SER A 133 -3.65 -8.85 32.20
CA SER A 133 -2.30 -8.33 31.93
C SER A 133 -1.97 -8.11 30.44
N ALA A 134 -2.89 -8.45 29.53
CA ALA A 134 -2.67 -8.38 28.09
C ALA A 134 -3.25 -7.10 27.44
N THR A 135 -2.53 -6.58 26.44
CA THR A 135 -2.96 -5.46 25.60
C THR A 135 -3.44 -5.89 24.22
N SER A 136 -3.44 -7.21 23.92
CA SER A 136 -3.93 -7.77 22.67
C SER A 136 -4.17 -9.28 22.75
N VAL A 137 -4.97 -9.83 21.82
CA VAL A 137 -5.16 -11.30 21.70
C VAL A 137 -3.83 -12.04 21.48
N ARG A 138 -2.84 -11.42 20.81
CA ARG A 138 -1.48 -11.99 20.69
C ARG A 138 -0.76 -12.03 22.03
N ALA A 139 -0.93 -11.01 22.86
CA ALA A 139 -0.40 -11.01 24.21
C ALA A 139 -1.08 -12.07 25.08
N VAL A 140 -2.41 -12.25 24.95
CA VAL A 140 -3.12 -13.36 25.61
C VAL A 140 -2.58 -14.71 25.17
N ALA A 141 -2.37 -14.93 23.87
CA ALA A 141 -1.79 -16.17 23.34
C ALA A 141 -0.39 -16.44 23.94
N ARG A 142 0.48 -15.42 23.99
CA ARG A 142 1.80 -15.54 24.63
C ARG A 142 1.71 -15.85 26.12
N ASN A 143 0.82 -15.18 26.85
CA ASN A 143 0.61 -15.41 28.29
C ASN A 143 0.11 -16.83 28.59
N LEU A 144 -0.66 -17.41 27.68
CA LEU A 144 -1.19 -18.77 27.79
C LEU A 144 -0.29 -19.85 27.14
N GLY A 145 0.86 -19.46 26.59
CA GLY A 145 1.77 -20.40 25.90
C GLY A 145 1.21 -21.01 24.61
N VAL A 146 0.21 -20.37 24.00
CA VAL A 146 -0.43 -20.85 22.77
C VAL A 146 0.33 -20.34 21.54
N PRO A 147 0.52 -21.16 20.49
CA PRO A 147 1.10 -20.71 19.23
C PRO A 147 0.41 -19.46 18.65
N ASP A 148 1.19 -18.49 18.16
CA ASP A 148 0.66 -17.28 17.47
C ASP A 148 0.27 -17.58 16.01
N ASP A 149 -0.65 -18.53 15.84
CA ASP A 149 -1.26 -18.83 14.56
C ASP A 149 -2.68 -18.25 14.44
N SER A 150 -3.21 -18.19 13.22
CA SER A 150 -4.52 -17.59 12.95
C SER A 150 -5.70 -18.39 13.51
N ARG A 151 -5.56 -19.72 13.71
CA ARG A 151 -6.61 -20.58 14.27
C ARG A 151 -6.65 -20.44 15.79
N SER A 152 -5.50 -20.52 16.45
CA SER A 152 -5.34 -20.31 17.89
C SER A 152 -5.86 -18.94 18.31
N ARG A 153 -5.52 -17.87 17.56
CA ARG A 153 -6.09 -16.53 17.80
C ARG A 153 -7.61 -16.45 17.58
N ALA A 154 -8.17 -17.24 16.66
CA ALA A 154 -9.62 -17.27 16.42
C ALA A 154 -10.35 -18.01 17.55
N ALA A 155 -9.81 -19.14 18.02
CA ALA A 155 -10.30 -19.87 19.18
C ALA A 155 -10.26 -19.00 20.45
N LEU A 156 -9.13 -18.34 20.73
CA LEU A 156 -9.01 -17.42 21.89
C LEU A 156 -10.03 -16.27 21.83
N ARG A 157 -10.26 -15.67 20.65
CA ARG A 157 -11.30 -14.62 20.51
C ARG A 157 -12.69 -15.13 20.83
N ARG A 158 -13.02 -16.34 20.39
CA ARG A 158 -14.30 -16.99 20.70
C ARG A 158 -14.44 -17.22 22.20
N MET A 159 -13.46 -17.87 22.82
CA MET A 159 -13.49 -18.19 24.26
C MET A 159 -13.51 -16.93 25.13
N LEU A 160 -12.75 -15.88 24.78
CA LEU A 160 -12.79 -14.59 25.48
C LEU A 160 -14.19 -13.93 25.39
N ASN A 161 -14.86 -14.05 24.24
CA ASN A 161 -16.21 -13.53 24.05
C ASN A 161 -17.26 -14.36 24.81
N GLU A 162 -17.12 -15.69 24.83
CA GLU A 162 -17.99 -16.61 25.59
C GLU A 162 -17.89 -16.37 27.11
N VAL A 163 -16.69 -16.07 27.61
CA VAL A 163 -16.44 -15.73 29.03
C VAL A 163 -16.79 -14.26 29.35
N GLY A 164 -17.15 -13.46 28.35
CA GLY A 164 -17.54 -12.06 28.53
C GLY A 164 -16.39 -11.11 28.86
N VAL A 165 -15.14 -11.45 28.48
CA VAL A 165 -13.99 -10.57 28.72
C VAL A 165 -14.04 -9.38 27.77
N ASP A 166 -14.03 -8.16 28.33
CA ASP A 166 -13.94 -6.95 27.52
C ASP A 166 -12.57 -6.81 26.84
N THR A 167 -12.59 -6.94 25.50
CA THR A 167 -11.42 -6.83 24.64
C THR A 167 -11.30 -5.45 23.96
N THR A 168 -12.17 -4.48 24.29
CA THR A 168 -12.11 -3.12 23.71
C THR A 168 -10.81 -2.39 24.05
N ARG A 169 -10.24 -2.66 25.24
CA ARG A 169 -8.92 -2.17 25.66
C ARG A 169 -7.75 -2.75 24.88
N PHE A 170 -7.96 -3.82 24.10
CA PHE A 170 -6.88 -4.38 23.29
C PHE A 170 -6.54 -3.42 22.15
N GLY A 171 -5.29 -3.00 22.03
CA GLY A 171 -4.85 -1.93 21.11
C GLY A 171 -5.06 -2.21 19.61
N ASN A 172 -5.39 -3.45 19.26
CA ASN A 172 -5.78 -3.86 17.91
C ASN A 172 -7.29 -3.85 17.65
N GLY A 173 -8.08 -3.36 18.62
CA GLY A 173 -9.50 -3.09 18.45
C GLY A 173 -9.74 -2.09 17.32
N ARG A 174 -10.86 -2.25 16.61
CA ARG A 174 -11.29 -1.24 15.64
C ARG A 174 -11.58 0.02 16.46
N LEU A 175 -10.74 1.03 16.34
CA LEU A 175 -10.94 2.28 17.07
C LEU A 175 -12.36 2.80 16.80
N VAL A 176 -13.20 2.75 17.81
CA VAL A 176 -14.53 3.36 17.77
C VAL A 176 -14.28 4.83 18.05
N LEU A 177 -14.57 5.68 17.07
CA LEU A 177 -14.57 7.12 17.22
C LEU A 177 -16.03 7.53 17.41
N PRO A 178 -16.50 7.76 18.65
CA PRO A 178 -17.83 8.30 18.89
C PRO A 178 -17.98 9.60 18.11
N GLU A 179 -19.13 9.74 17.44
CA GLU A 179 -19.39 10.92 16.60
C GLU A 179 -19.37 12.21 17.42
N GLY A 180 -19.95 12.21 18.61
CA GLY A 180 -19.97 13.37 19.51
C GLY A 180 -18.57 13.85 19.88
N SER A 181 -17.74 12.95 20.40
CA SER A 181 -16.35 13.26 20.80
C SER A 181 -15.50 13.74 19.61
N LEU A 182 -15.72 13.19 18.42
CA LEU A 182 -15.00 13.63 17.22
C LEU A 182 -15.43 15.03 16.76
N ARG A 183 -16.73 15.36 16.83
CA ARG A 183 -17.23 16.71 16.51
C ARG A 183 -16.63 17.75 17.43
N GLU A 184 -16.68 17.50 18.74
CA GLU A 184 -16.09 18.39 19.75
C GLU A 184 -14.58 18.56 19.56
N ALA A 185 -13.86 17.46 19.31
CA ALA A 185 -12.42 17.50 19.08
C ALA A 185 -12.04 18.28 17.81
N VAL A 186 -12.84 18.21 16.74
CA VAL A 186 -12.59 18.94 15.49
C VAL A 186 -12.82 20.44 15.67
N VAL A 187 -13.90 20.85 16.33
CA VAL A 187 -14.17 22.28 16.59
C VAL A 187 -13.06 22.91 17.41
N ASN A 188 -12.59 22.21 18.45
CA ASN A 188 -11.63 22.75 19.40
C ASN A 188 -10.16 22.51 19.01
N ALA A 189 -9.86 22.04 17.80
CA ALA A 189 -8.51 21.74 17.36
C ALA A 189 -8.09 22.58 16.15
N THR A 190 -6.79 22.84 16.05
CA THR A 190 -6.17 23.56 14.95
C THR A 190 -5.49 22.62 13.94
N SER A 191 -5.41 21.32 14.23
CA SER A 191 -4.80 20.32 13.35
C SER A 191 -5.30 18.91 13.63
N PHE A 192 -5.18 18.00 12.66
CA PHE A 192 -5.48 16.57 12.86
C PHE A 192 -4.62 15.92 13.95
N ALA A 193 -3.39 16.40 14.16
CA ALA A 193 -2.55 15.93 15.26
C ALA A 193 -3.15 16.31 16.62
N GLU A 194 -3.66 17.53 16.74
CA GLU A 194 -4.35 17.98 17.95
C GLU A 194 -5.68 17.27 18.16
N VAL A 195 -6.48 17.04 17.11
CA VAL A 195 -7.68 16.19 17.19
C VAL A 195 -7.34 14.81 17.77
N MET A 196 -6.27 14.18 17.28
CA MET A 196 -5.83 12.88 17.80
C MET A 196 -5.42 12.96 19.28
N ARG A 197 -4.70 14.01 19.70
CA ARG A 197 -4.33 14.21 21.12
C ARG A 197 -5.56 14.39 22.01
N LYS A 198 -6.54 15.21 21.58
CA LYS A 198 -7.80 15.43 22.31
C LYS A 198 -8.65 14.15 22.42
N LEU A 199 -8.57 13.28 21.42
CA LEU A 199 -9.22 11.96 21.44
C LEU A 199 -8.42 10.89 22.20
N GLY A 200 -7.30 11.24 22.85
CA GLY A 200 -6.44 10.29 23.57
C GLY A 200 -5.72 9.29 22.66
N LEU A 201 -5.58 9.61 21.37
CA LEU A 201 -4.99 8.73 20.37
C LEU A 201 -3.51 9.03 20.16
N PRO A 202 -2.67 8.00 19.98
CA PRO A 202 -1.28 8.20 19.60
C PRO A 202 -1.22 8.83 18.19
N VAL A 203 -0.40 9.86 18.04
CA VAL A 203 -0.18 10.57 16.77
C VAL A 203 0.69 9.70 15.86
N ASN A 204 0.04 8.94 14.99
CA ASN A 204 0.70 8.12 13.98
C ASN A 204 -0.10 8.12 12.66
N ASP A 205 0.54 7.67 11.59
CA ASP A 205 -0.02 7.65 10.24
C ASP A 205 -1.33 6.85 10.12
N THR A 206 -1.43 5.74 10.84
CA THR A 206 -2.61 4.87 10.81
C THR A 206 -3.82 5.57 11.41
N ASN A 207 -3.67 6.17 12.59
CA ASN A 207 -4.71 6.95 13.25
C ASN A 207 -5.04 8.20 12.45
N HIS A 208 -4.04 8.84 11.85
CA HIS A 208 -4.25 10.00 11.00
C HIS A 208 -5.17 9.69 9.81
N ARG A 209 -4.96 8.57 9.12
CA ARG A 209 -5.82 8.12 8.01
C ARG A 209 -7.23 7.77 8.49
N ARG A 210 -7.36 7.14 9.66
CA ARG A 210 -8.66 6.75 10.24
C ARG A 210 -9.50 7.98 10.62
N VAL A 211 -8.92 8.92 11.35
CA VAL A 211 -9.60 10.16 11.77
C VAL A 211 -10.02 10.98 10.54
N ARG A 212 -9.11 11.20 9.56
CA ARG A 212 -9.46 11.90 8.30
C ARG A 212 -10.63 11.25 7.58
N ARG A 213 -10.64 9.92 7.47
CA ARG A 213 -11.74 9.19 6.82
C ARG A 213 -13.05 9.41 7.55
N ARG A 214 -13.05 9.36 8.89
CA ARG A 214 -14.27 9.54 9.69
C ARG A 214 -14.79 10.98 9.62
N VAL A 215 -13.90 11.97 9.69
CA VAL A 215 -14.21 13.40 9.50
C VAL A 215 -14.86 13.64 8.12
N ALA A 216 -14.30 13.06 7.06
CA ALA A 216 -14.87 13.17 5.71
C ALA A 216 -16.23 12.47 5.57
N GLN A 217 -16.41 11.30 6.20
CA GLN A 217 -17.71 10.60 6.22
C GLN A 217 -18.80 11.41 6.92
N LEU A 218 -18.44 12.12 7.98
CA LEU A 218 -19.34 12.97 8.76
C LEU A 218 -19.48 14.39 8.20
N LYS A 219 -18.76 14.72 7.12
CA LYS A 219 -18.73 16.04 6.49
C LYS A 219 -18.46 17.17 7.50
N LEU A 220 -17.52 16.95 8.44
CA LEU A 220 -17.17 17.97 9.43
C LEU A 220 -16.29 19.04 8.78
N ASP A 221 -16.53 20.30 9.14
CA ASP A 221 -15.71 21.41 8.69
C ASP A 221 -14.31 21.36 9.35
N THR A 222 -13.29 21.59 8.53
CA THR A 222 -11.88 21.62 8.93
C THR A 222 -11.13 22.80 8.30
N CYS A 223 -11.85 23.78 7.77
CA CYS A 223 -11.24 24.95 7.12
C CYS A 223 -10.41 25.81 8.09
N HIS A 224 -10.74 25.79 9.38
CA HIS A 224 -9.99 26.45 10.45
C HIS A 224 -8.66 25.76 10.81
N PHE A 225 -8.37 24.57 10.28
CA PHE A 225 -7.11 23.91 10.57
C PHE A 225 -5.93 24.65 9.95
N THR A 226 -4.90 24.90 10.75
CA THR A 226 -3.67 25.55 10.31
C THR A 226 -2.96 24.68 9.30
N ARG A 227 -3.01 25.08 8.03
CA ARG A 227 -2.19 24.47 6.98
C ARG A 227 -0.77 25.01 7.18
N LYS A 228 0.12 24.19 7.73
CA LYS A 228 1.55 24.43 7.48
C LYS A 228 1.73 24.26 5.96
N PRO A 229 2.22 25.28 5.23
CA PRO A 229 2.75 25.00 3.89
C PRO A 229 3.78 23.88 4.08
N TRP A 230 3.76 22.90 3.18
CA TRP A 230 4.89 21.97 3.09
C TRP A 230 6.11 22.87 2.86
N GLY A 231 6.88 23.14 3.92
CA GLY A 231 8.11 23.88 3.80
C GLY A 231 8.95 23.16 2.78
N THR A 232 9.47 23.90 1.80
CA THR A 232 10.51 23.40 0.91
C THR A 232 11.55 22.75 1.82
N ILE A 233 11.65 21.43 1.79
CA ILE A 233 12.69 20.72 2.55
C ILE A 233 13.99 21.36 2.07
N PRO A 234 14.79 22.01 2.93
CA PRO A 234 16.08 22.53 2.52
C PRO A 234 16.87 21.32 2.01
N VAL A 235 17.10 21.27 0.70
CA VAL A 235 17.97 20.23 0.14
C VAL A 235 19.36 20.58 0.64
N ALA A 236 19.83 19.84 1.65
CA ALA A 236 21.18 20.02 2.17
C ALA A 236 22.16 19.89 0.99
N GLU A 237 23.09 20.83 0.88
CA GLU A 237 24.09 20.77 -0.18
C GLU A 237 24.86 19.44 -0.09
N PRO A 238 25.04 18.73 -1.21
CA PRO A 238 25.70 17.44 -1.19
C PRO A 238 27.17 17.62 -0.77
N LYS A 239 27.58 16.92 0.29
CA LYS A 239 28.97 16.98 0.83
C LYS A 239 29.99 16.66 -0.26
N ARG A 240 30.98 17.52 -0.49
CA ARG A 240 32.08 17.27 -1.45
C ARG A 240 32.83 15.97 -1.10
N VAL A 241 33.10 15.14 -2.10
CA VAL A 241 33.77 13.84 -1.96
C VAL A 241 35.15 13.80 -2.61
N ALA A 242 35.49 14.79 -3.45
CA ALA A 242 36.74 14.78 -4.22
C ALA A 242 38.00 14.55 -3.35
N GLY A 243 38.12 15.24 -2.22
CA GLY A 243 39.29 15.09 -1.33
C GLY A 243 39.40 13.73 -0.65
N GLU A 244 38.29 13.01 -0.45
CA GLU A 244 38.29 11.65 0.14
C GLU A 244 38.58 10.58 -0.93
N VAL A 245 38.11 10.82 -2.16
CA VAL A 245 38.10 9.84 -3.25
C VAL A 245 39.38 9.89 -4.09
N LEU A 246 39.91 11.08 -4.38
CA LEU A 246 41.03 11.28 -5.31
C LEU A 246 42.39 11.18 -4.63
N GLN A 247 42.64 10.04 -3.99
CA GLN A 247 43.87 9.76 -3.26
C GLN A 247 44.30 8.30 -3.43
N VAL A 248 45.55 8.01 -3.06
CA VAL A 248 46.03 6.62 -3.01
C VAL A 248 45.36 5.91 -1.83
N ARG A 249 44.79 4.75 -2.10
CA ARG A 249 44.14 3.91 -1.09
C ARG A 249 45.14 2.93 -0.48
N PRO A 250 44.97 2.53 0.79
CA PRO A 250 45.86 1.56 1.43
C PRO A 250 45.73 0.19 0.77
N GLU A 251 46.81 -0.58 0.82
CA GLU A 251 46.88 -1.93 0.27
C GLU A 251 45.80 -2.83 0.89
N GLY A 252 45.03 -3.54 0.06
CA GLY A 252 43.91 -4.38 0.48
C GLY A 252 42.56 -3.68 0.64
N ALA A 253 42.47 -2.35 0.47
CA ALA A 253 41.20 -1.64 0.45
C ALA A 253 40.33 -2.08 -0.75
N PRO A 254 38.99 -2.14 -0.68
CA PRO A 254 38.18 -2.53 -1.84
C PRO A 254 38.25 -1.47 -2.95
N ARG A 255 38.08 -1.87 -4.22
CA ARG A 255 38.04 -0.93 -5.35
C ARG A 255 36.98 0.17 -5.14
N GLU A 256 37.35 1.41 -5.46
CA GLU A 256 36.46 2.56 -5.29
C GLU A 256 35.23 2.46 -6.20
N SER A 257 34.10 2.99 -5.72
CA SER A 257 32.87 3.02 -6.50
C SER A 257 33.06 3.91 -7.73
N ARG A 258 32.73 3.36 -8.91
CA ARG A 258 32.69 4.12 -10.17
C ARG A 258 31.91 5.43 -10.03
N GLN A 259 30.74 5.38 -9.38
CA GLN A 259 29.89 6.57 -9.19
C GLN A 259 30.58 7.65 -8.36
N ARG A 260 31.34 7.25 -7.33
CA ARG A 260 32.11 8.17 -6.48
C ARG A 260 33.25 8.81 -7.24
N LEU A 261 33.96 8.05 -8.09
CA LEU A 261 35.02 8.58 -8.95
C LEU A 261 34.49 9.57 -10.00
N HIS A 262 33.37 9.26 -10.68
CA HIS A 262 32.75 10.21 -11.61
C HIS A 262 32.35 11.51 -10.92
N ARG A 263 31.76 11.41 -9.72
CA ARG A 263 31.38 12.57 -8.93
C ARG A 263 32.60 13.40 -8.52
N ALA A 264 33.64 12.76 -7.99
CA ALA A 264 34.85 13.41 -7.55
C ALA A 264 35.57 14.16 -8.69
N LEU A 265 35.68 13.54 -9.87
CA LEU A 265 36.26 14.16 -11.07
C LEU A 265 35.42 15.35 -11.57
N GLY A 266 34.08 15.23 -11.51
CA GLY A 266 33.19 16.34 -11.83
C GLY A 266 33.32 17.51 -10.84
N GLU A 267 33.50 17.23 -9.55
CA GLU A 267 33.67 18.24 -8.49
C GLU A 267 34.95 19.08 -8.68
N ILE A 268 36.02 18.50 -9.23
CA ILE A 268 37.27 19.21 -9.56
C ILE A 268 37.30 19.78 -10.99
N GLY A 269 36.22 19.61 -11.76
CA GLY A 269 36.08 20.19 -13.10
C GLY A 269 36.80 19.42 -14.22
N VAL A 270 37.07 18.13 -14.06
CA VAL A 270 37.64 17.32 -15.14
C VAL A 270 36.60 17.18 -16.27
N PRO A 271 36.92 17.60 -17.50
CA PRO A 271 35.98 17.53 -18.62
C PRO A 271 35.56 16.10 -18.92
N TYR A 272 34.25 15.88 -19.11
CA TYR A 272 33.68 14.57 -19.45
C TYR A 272 33.88 14.24 -20.94
N ARG A 273 35.14 14.05 -21.34
CA ARG A 273 35.52 13.71 -22.71
C ARG A 273 36.57 12.60 -22.73
N CYS A 274 36.52 11.76 -23.76
CA CYS A 274 37.52 10.73 -23.98
C CYS A 274 38.89 11.37 -24.18
N ALA A 275 39.86 11.05 -23.33
CA ALA A 275 41.22 11.56 -23.40
C ALA A 275 41.97 11.16 -24.68
N ARG A 276 41.49 10.12 -25.39
CA ARG A 276 42.12 9.64 -26.64
C ARG A 276 41.48 10.19 -27.90
N CYS A 277 40.15 10.09 -28.04
CA CYS A 277 39.44 10.48 -29.27
C CYS A 277 38.58 11.74 -29.13
N GLY A 278 38.53 12.36 -27.96
CA GLY A 278 37.76 13.58 -27.71
C GLY A 278 36.24 13.40 -27.58
N ASN A 279 35.70 12.19 -27.80
CA ASN A 279 34.25 11.93 -27.69
C ASN A 279 33.68 12.35 -26.32
N GLU A 280 32.61 13.14 -26.32
CA GLU A 280 32.02 13.76 -25.13
C GLU A 280 30.95 12.89 -24.43
N GLY A 281 30.89 11.61 -24.77
CA GLY A 281 29.90 10.68 -24.22
C GLY A 281 28.65 10.53 -25.09
N GLU A 282 28.82 10.54 -26.42
CA GLU A 282 27.74 10.33 -27.38
C GLU A 282 28.14 9.29 -28.43
N TRP A 283 27.22 8.40 -28.79
CA TRP A 283 27.38 7.44 -29.87
C TRP A 283 26.07 7.31 -30.65
N LEU A 284 26.11 7.60 -31.96
CA LEU A 284 24.94 7.58 -32.85
C LEU A 284 23.75 8.44 -32.34
N GLY A 285 24.03 9.60 -31.73
CA GLY A 285 22.99 10.47 -31.16
C GLY A 285 22.50 10.06 -29.77
N GLU A 286 22.97 8.93 -29.24
CA GLU A 286 22.58 8.41 -27.94
C GLU A 286 23.68 8.63 -26.87
N PRO A 287 23.31 8.90 -25.61
CA PRO A 287 24.28 9.11 -24.54
C PRO A 287 25.04 7.81 -24.23
N MET A 288 26.36 7.90 -24.26
CA MET A 288 27.28 6.81 -23.97
C MET A 288 28.13 7.16 -22.75
N THR A 289 28.14 6.27 -21.75
CA THR A 289 28.93 6.52 -20.55
C THR A 289 30.42 6.27 -20.81
N LEU A 290 31.24 7.30 -20.67
CA LEU A 290 32.69 7.18 -20.61
C LEU A 290 33.11 6.37 -19.37
N GLN A 291 34.15 5.58 -19.54
CA GLN A 291 34.75 4.74 -18.51
C GLN A 291 35.96 5.46 -17.90
N ILE A 292 36.24 5.19 -16.63
CA ILE A 292 37.41 5.74 -15.94
C ILE A 292 38.51 4.67 -16.02
N ASP A 293 39.63 5.06 -16.61
CA ASP A 293 40.84 4.24 -16.72
C ASP A 293 41.93 4.82 -15.83
N HIS A 294 42.68 3.92 -15.20
CA HIS A 294 43.86 4.23 -14.40
C HIS A 294 45.08 4.11 -15.30
N ILE A 295 45.81 5.22 -15.52
CA ILE A 295 46.92 5.30 -16.48
C ILE A 295 48.03 4.29 -16.12
N ASN A 296 48.33 4.14 -14.83
CA ASN A 296 49.30 3.16 -14.33
C ASN A 296 48.76 1.72 -14.21
N GLY A 297 47.45 1.52 -14.38
CA GLY A 297 46.76 0.24 -14.21
C GLY A 297 46.55 -0.20 -12.76
N ASP A 298 46.89 0.62 -11.78
CA ASP A 298 46.65 0.39 -10.36
C ASP A 298 45.37 1.10 -9.91
N TRP A 299 44.37 0.32 -9.51
CA TRP A 299 43.07 0.82 -9.07
C TRP A 299 43.08 1.39 -7.65
N LEU A 300 44.17 1.19 -6.89
CA LEU A 300 44.36 1.82 -5.57
C LEU A 300 44.78 3.29 -5.72
N ASP A 301 45.44 3.66 -6.82
CA ASP A 301 45.88 5.03 -7.08
C ASP A 301 44.78 5.86 -7.77
N ASN A 302 43.87 6.44 -6.98
CA ASN A 302 42.77 7.25 -7.50
C ASN A 302 43.11 8.74 -7.64
N ARG A 303 44.38 9.13 -7.57
CA ARG A 303 44.77 10.53 -7.74
C ARG A 303 44.33 11.05 -9.11
N ALA A 304 43.90 12.31 -9.17
CA ALA A 304 43.28 12.88 -10.37
C ALA A 304 44.18 12.77 -11.61
N GLU A 305 45.49 12.95 -11.44
CA GLU A 305 46.50 12.84 -12.49
C GLU A 305 46.67 11.41 -13.05
N ASN A 306 46.26 10.38 -12.30
CA ASN A 306 46.30 8.98 -12.74
C ASN A 306 44.98 8.52 -13.38
N LEU A 307 43.92 9.31 -13.31
CA LEU A 307 42.61 8.96 -13.85
C LEU A 307 42.35 9.67 -15.18
N ARG A 308 41.76 8.96 -16.13
CA ARG A 308 41.27 9.54 -17.40
C ARG A 308 39.94 8.96 -17.83
N TYR A 309 39.13 9.77 -18.48
CA TYR A 309 37.94 9.28 -19.17
C TYR A 309 38.32 8.67 -20.53
N LEU A 310 37.80 7.49 -20.82
CA LEU A 310 37.90 6.84 -22.12
C LEU A 310 36.53 6.33 -22.58
N CYS A 311 36.20 6.47 -23.86
CA CYS A 311 35.04 5.78 -24.41
C CYS A 311 35.30 4.26 -24.44
N PRO A 312 34.26 3.41 -24.43
CA PRO A 312 34.42 1.94 -24.45
C PRO A 312 35.34 1.44 -25.57
N ASN A 313 35.26 2.05 -26.76
CA ASN A 313 36.11 1.70 -27.90
C ASN A 313 37.59 2.04 -27.64
N CYS A 314 37.89 3.24 -27.13
CA CYS A 314 39.26 3.63 -26.83
C CYS A 314 39.83 2.88 -25.62
N HIS A 315 38.99 2.58 -24.63
CA HIS A 315 39.39 1.83 -23.45
C HIS A 315 39.73 0.39 -23.81
N SER A 316 39.01 -0.23 -24.76
CA SER A 316 39.33 -1.59 -25.23
C SER A 316 40.74 -1.78 -25.80
N LEU A 317 41.39 -0.68 -26.18
CA LEU A 317 42.71 -0.65 -26.78
C LEU A 317 43.82 -0.34 -25.77
N THR A 318 43.52 -0.15 -24.48
CA THR A 318 44.56 0.09 -23.47
C THR A 318 45.21 -1.23 -23.06
N GLU A 319 46.49 -1.18 -22.68
CA GLU A 319 47.21 -2.35 -22.15
C GLU A 319 46.60 -2.87 -20.83
N THR A 320 45.86 -2.00 -20.12
CA THR A 320 45.18 -2.25 -18.85
C THR A 320 43.78 -2.87 -19.03
N TRP A 321 43.26 -2.93 -20.26
CA TRP A 321 41.92 -3.44 -20.55
C TRP A 321 41.79 -4.94 -20.30
N CYS A 322 40.77 -5.34 -19.53
CA CYS A 322 40.43 -6.73 -19.16
C CYS A 322 41.55 -7.54 -18.47
N ARG A 323 42.75 -6.99 -18.29
CA ARG A 323 43.83 -7.60 -17.51
C ARG A 323 43.65 -7.17 -16.06
N GLY A 324 42.96 -8.01 -15.29
CA GLY A 324 42.84 -7.81 -13.85
C GLY A 324 44.22 -7.74 -13.20
N GLY A 325 44.71 -6.53 -12.94
CA GLY A 325 45.99 -6.23 -12.30
C GLY A 325 47.21 -6.70 -13.09
N ARG A 326 48.20 -5.81 -13.30
CA ARG A 326 49.55 -6.27 -13.62
C ARG A 326 49.99 -7.15 -12.45
N ARG A 327 50.12 -8.48 -12.64
CA ARG A 327 50.98 -9.27 -11.76
C ARG A 327 52.35 -8.60 -11.83
N ARG A 328 52.86 -8.20 -10.68
CA ARG A 328 54.21 -7.65 -10.47
C ARG A 328 55.20 -8.56 -11.19
N THR A 329 55.64 -8.20 -12.39
CA THR A 329 56.79 -8.87 -13.01
C THR A 329 58.02 -8.36 -12.29
N GLU A 330 58.53 -9.17 -11.37
CA GLU A 330 59.86 -9.00 -10.81
C GLU A 330 60.86 -8.91 -11.96
N ARG A 331 61.52 -7.75 -12.08
CA ARG A 331 62.71 -7.62 -12.90
C ARG A 331 63.78 -8.50 -12.25
N LEU A 332 64.01 -9.68 -12.81
CA LEU A 332 65.29 -10.35 -12.77
C LEU A 332 66.31 -9.43 -13.46
N THR A 333 66.97 -8.57 -12.69
CA THR A 333 68.30 -8.07 -13.05
C THR A 333 69.31 -9.12 -12.58
N ALA A 334 69.60 -10.07 -13.47
CA ALA A 334 70.90 -10.74 -13.49
C ALA A 334 71.87 -9.83 -14.24
N GLY A 335 73.04 -9.60 -13.66
CA GLY A 335 74.10 -8.75 -14.20
C GLY A 335 74.90 -8.11 -13.08
#